data_AF-A0A1Y4NHA1-F1
#
_entry.id   AF-A0A1Y4NHA1-F1
#
_cell.length_a   1.000
_cell.length_b   1.000
_cell.length_c   1.000
_cell.angle_alpha   90.00
_cell.angle_beta   90.00
_cell.angle_gamma   90.00
#
_symmetry.space_group_name_H-M   'P 1'
#
loop_
_entity.id
_entity.type
_entity.pdbx_description
1 polymer ?
#
loop_
_entity_poly.entity_id
_entity_poly.type
_entity_poly.pdbx_seq_one_letter_code
_entity_poly.pdbx_strand_id
1 'polypeptide(L)'
;MQWKQCLCSSRFAVPPCGSKIMSEMLLIEHCAPTLARIKTANLFSCTYSDTKTLIYFLIYWNKNLNPKGVYLKLMKAAGNRALIYVFRKMGLEKDLKDEQANRYLKKLGYNTDSTDEVLNFLKKRICTQDDFPHEIGFFLGYPPEDVVGFIENNGKNFKFCGCWKVYSDVNEAEKRFHMYRKCKDVYKKIYNCGKSVNMLTVPVKG
;
A
#
# COMPACT_ATOMS: atom_id res chain seq x y z
N MET A 1 -0.95 12.15 14.21
CA MET A 1 -1.35 13.21 13.25
C MET A 1 -0.32 13.50 12.13
N GLN A 2 0.44 12.56 11.53
CA GLN A 2 1.51 12.97 10.58
C GLN A 2 1.86 12.05 9.38
N TRP A 3 1.04 11.04 9.02
CA TRP A 3 1.12 10.39 7.68
C TRP A 3 0.23 11.05 6.61
N LYS A 4 -0.51 12.10 6.99
CA LYS A 4 -1.63 12.68 6.22
C LYS A 4 -1.24 13.35 4.89
N GLN A 5 0.02 13.69 4.69
CA GLN A 5 0.48 14.44 3.51
C GLN A 5 1.09 13.56 2.40
N CYS A 6 1.38 12.28 2.66
CA CYS A 6 1.88 11.35 1.64
C CYS A 6 0.88 10.22 1.30
N LEU A 7 -0.09 9.97 2.19
CA LEU A 7 -1.27 9.16 1.93
C LEU A 7 -2.48 10.01 2.34
N CYS A 8 -3.33 10.33 1.36
CA CYS A 8 -4.49 11.20 1.50
C CYS A 8 -5.32 10.88 2.77
N SER A 9 -5.33 11.84 3.70
CA SER A 9 -6.25 12.05 4.83
C SER A 9 -6.65 10.85 5.73
N SER A 10 -6.18 10.88 6.99
CA SER A 10 -6.81 10.15 8.11
C SER A 10 -7.37 11.11 9.17
N ARG A 11 -8.66 11.43 9.07
CA ARG A 11 -9.57 11.33 10.22
C ARG A 11 -10.77 10.59 9.66
N PHE A 12 -11.40 9.72 10.44
CA PHE A 12 -12.83 9.44 10.27
C PHE A 12 -13.66 10.68 10.66
N ALA A 13 -13.23 11.85 10.18
CA ALA A 13 -13.98 13.08 10.03
C ALA A 13 -13.98 13.33 8.53
N VAL A 14 -15.19 13.41 7.97
CA VAL A 14 -15.50 13.59 6.55
C VAL A 14 -14.50 14.54 5.87
N PRO A 15 -13.72 14.11 4.86
CA PRO A 15 -13.14 15.04 3.91
C PRO A 15 -14.26 15.51 2.96
N PRO A 16 -14.40 16.81 2.69
CA PRO A 16 -15.31 17.28 1.66
C PRO A 16 -14.79 16.83 0.29
N CYS A 17 -15.68 16.28 -0.55
CA CYS A 17 -15.54 16.09 -2.00
C CYS A 17 -14.28 15.31 -2.49
N GLY A 18 -14.41 13.99 -2.75
CA GLY A 18 -13.42 13.26 -3.56
C GLY A 18 -13.28 11.74 -3.41
N SER A 19 -14.10 11.04 -2.62
CA SER A 19 -14.00 9.57 -2.55
C SER A 19 -14.44 8.92 -3.86
N LYS A 20 -13.47 8.41 -4.63
CA LYS A 20 -13.73 7.70 -5.88
C LYS A 20 -14.45 6.39 -5.64
N ILE A 21 -15.47 6.17 -6.46
CA ILE A 21 -16.23 4.92 -6.50
C ILE A 21 -15.30 3.78 -6.91
N MET A 22 -15.46 2.63 -6.26
CA MET A 22 -14.74 1.40 -6.58
C MET A 22 -14.79 1.11 -8.08
N SER A 23 -13.61 1.06 -8.69
CA SER A 23 -13.42 0.82 -10.11
C SER A 23 -12.03 0.27 -10.35
N GLU A 24 -11.82 -0.36 -11.50
CA GLU A 24 -10.50 -0.87 -11.87
C GLU A 24 -9.46 0.24 -12.06
N MET A 25 -9.90 1.46 -12.40
CA MET A 25 -9.06 2.64 -12.53
C MET A 25 -8.30 2.96 -11.24
N LEU A 26 -8.86 2.62 -10.06
CA LEU A 26 -8.15 2.77 -8.79
C LEU A 26 -6.90 1.90 -8.71
N LEU A 27 -6.90 0.71 -9.32
CA LEU A 27 -5.71 -0.14 -9.38
C LEU A 27 -4.62 0.52 -10.24
N ILE A 28 -4.99 1.20 -11.32
CA ILE A 28 -4.04 1.94 -12.16
C ILE A 28 -3.49 3.17 -11.41
N GLU A 29 -4.36 4.00 -10.85
CA GLU A 29 -3.96 5.26 -10.21
C GLU A 29 -3.12 5.05 -8.94
N HIS A 30 -3.46 4.04 -8.16
CA HIS A 30 -2.81 3.79 -6.87
C HIS A 30 -1.72 2.73 -6.96
N CYS A 31 -1.95 1.67 -7.73
CA CYS A 31 -1.12 0.46 -7.68
C CYS A 31 -0.22 0.27 -8.89
N ALA A 32 -0.16 1.20 -9.87
CA ALA A 32 0.71 1.05 -11.04
C ALA A 32 2.16 0.63 -10.70
N PRO A 33 2.88 1.24 -9.72
CA PRO A 33 4.21 0.78 -9.33
C PRO A 33 4.22 -0.67 -8.80
N THR A 34 3.16 -1.09 -8.11
CA THR A 34 2.99 -2.48 -7.68
C THR A 34 2.72 -3.41 -8.86
N LEU A 35 1.82 -3.04 -9.77
CA LEU A 35 1.53 -3.81 -10.98
C LEU A 35 2.80 -3.96 -11.86
N ALA A 36 3.66 -2.93 -11.90
CA ALA A 36 4.91 -2.89 -12.63
C ALA A 36 6.10 -3.62 -11.97
N ARG A 37 5.92 -4.21 -10.76
CA ARG A 37 7.00 -4.80 -9.93
C ARG A 37 8.06 -3.80 -9.46
N ILE A 38 7.75 -2.51 -9.46
CA ILE A 38 8.62 -1.44 -8.99
C ILE A 38 8.48 -1.23 -7.47
N LYS A 39 7.26 -1.40 -6.94
CA LYS A 39 6.95 -1.25 -5.51
C LYS A 39 6.33 -2.53 -4.95
N THR A 40 6.66 -2.88 -3.71
CA THR A 40 6.11 -4.07 -3.04
C THR A 40 4.60 -4.02 -2.91
N ALA A 41 4.05 -2.89 -2.45
CA ALA A 41 2.63 -2.77 -2.21
C ALA A 41 2.11 -1.34 -2.26
N ASN A 42 0.79 -1.21 -2.31
CA ASN A 42 0.11 0.06 -2.12
C ASN A 42 -1.18 -0.13 -1.33
N LEU A 43 -1.60 0.94 -0.64
CA LEU A 43 -2.83 0.99 0.14
C LEU A 43 -3.69 2.13 -0.42
N PHE A 44 -4.98 1.88 -0.64
CA PHE A 44 -5.92 2.92 -1.05
C PHE A 44 -7.30 2.72 -0.43
N SER A 45 -8.03 3.82 -0.30
CA SER A 45 -9.42 3.82 0.16
C SER A 45 -10.37 4.01 -1.03
N CYS A 46 -11.50 3.33 -1.02
CA CYS A 46 -12.56 3.52 -2.01
C CYS A 46 -13.94 3.47 -1.36
N THR A 47 -14.94 4.05 -2.02
CA THR A 47 -16.34 3.84 -1.67
C THR A 47 -16.94 2.68 -2.45
N TYR A 48 -17.87 1.97 -1.83
CA TYR A 48 -18.61 0.87 -2.44
C TYR A 48 -20.10 0.99 -2.14
N SER A 49 -20.96 0.52 -3.04
CA SER A 49 -22.43 0.56 -2.91
C SER A 49 -22.93 -0.38 -1.83
N ASP A 50 -22.40 -1.60 -1.82
CA ASP A 50 -22.83 -2.69 -0.96
C ASP A 50 -21.71 -3.74 -0.79
N THR A 51 -21.84 -4.55 0.24
CA THR A 51 -20.83 -5.55 0.61
C THR A 51 -20.63 -6.62 -0.47
N LYS A 52 -21.67 -7.00 -1.23
CA LYS A 52 -21.54 -8.00 -2.30
C LYS A 52 -20.65 -7.48 -3.42
N THR A 53 -20.84 -6.21 -3.83
CA THR A 53 -20.00 -5.55 -4.84
C THR A 53 -18.53 -5.48 -4.41
N LEU A 54 -18.25 -5.13 -3.15
CA LEU A 54 -16.89 -5.15 -2.60
C LEU A 54 -16.26 -6.55 -2.63
N ILE A 55 -17.00 -7.58 -2.20
CA ILE A 55 -16.51 -8.96 -2.21
C ILE A 55 -16.26 -9.42 -3.64
N TYR A 56 -17.17 -9.16 -4.57
CA TYR A 56 -17.02 -9.50 -5.98
C TYR A 56 -15.77 -8.85 -6.58
N PHE A 57 -15.53 -7.56 -6.32
CA PHE A 57 -14.33 -6.86 -6.77
C PHE A 57 -13.05 -7.55 -6.29
N LEU A 58 -12.98 -7.92 -5.01
CA LEU A 58 -11.83 -8.60 -4.43
C LEU A 58 -11.63 -10.00 -5.05
N ILE A 59 -12.70 -10.78 -5.20
CA ILE A 59 -12.63 -12.12 -5.80
C ILE A 59 -12.18 -12.03 -7.27
N TYR A 60 -12.80 -11.13 -8.04
CA TYR A 60 -12.50 -10.93 -9.46
C TYR A 60 -11.03 -10.56 -9.66
N TRP A 61 -10.52 -9.55 -8.93
CA TRP A 61 -9.15 -9.09 -9.12
C TRP A 61 -8.12 -10.07 -8.57
N ASN A 62 -8.39 -10.75 -7.44
CA ASN A 62 -7.51 -11.83 -7.00
C ASN A 62 -7.47 -12.98 -8.02
N LYS A 63 -8.60 -13.37 -8.61
CA LYS A 63 -8.62 -14.40 -9.67
C LYS A 63 -7.74 -14.01 -10.86
N ASN A 64 -7.79 -12.75 -11.29
CA ASN A 64 -7.03 -12.27 -12.46
C ASN A 64 -5.55 -11.97 -12.16
N LEU A 65 -5.21 -11.52 -10.96
CA LEU A 65 -3.89 -10.98 -10.63
C LEU A 65 -3.02 -11.92 -9.78
N ASN A 66 -3.60 -12.86 -9.03
CA ASN A 66 -2.84 -13.84 -8.26
C ASN A 66 -1.88 -14.67 -9.14
N PRO A 67 -2.26 -15.13 -10.36
CA PRO A 67 -1.31 -15.82 -11.25
C PRO A 67 -0.09 -14.97 -11.64
N LYS A 68 -0.18 -13.64 -11.47
CA LYS A 68 0.90 -12.67 -11.74
C LYS A 68 1.60 -12.22 -10.46
N GLY A 69 1.28 -12.85 -9.33
CA GLY A 69 1.86 -12.59 -8.02
C GLY A 69 1.40 -11.30 -7.36
N VAL A 70 0.24 -10.74 -7.75
CA VAL A 70 -0.36 -9.55 -7.14
C VAL A 70 -1.66 -9.94 -6.45
N TYR A 71 -1.81 -9.55 -5.19
CA TYR A 71 -2.92 -9.92 -4.32
C TYR A 71 -3.61 -8.69 -3.76
N LEU A 72 -4.92 -8.77 -3.57
CA LEU A 72 -5.75 -7.73 -2.96
C LEU A 72 -6.31 -8.25 -1.63
N LYS A 73 -6.11 -7.50 -0.55
CA LYS A 73 -6.63 -7.81 0.78
C LYS A 73 -7.44 -6.64 1.34
N LEU A 74 -8.65 -6.93 1.83
CA LEU A 74 -9.46 -5.96 2.55
C LEU A 74 -8.92 -5.79 3.97
N MET A 75 -8.42 -4.59 4.27
CA MET A 75 -7.84 -4.26 5.57
C MET A 75 -8.90 -3.70 6.52
N LYS A 76 -9.80 -2.84 6.05
CA LYS A 76 -10.88 -2.27 6.87
C LYS A 76 -12.10 -1.99 6.00
N ALA A 77 -13.28 -2.22 6.54
CA ALA A 77 -14.55 -1.76 5.97
C ALA A 77 -15.33 -1.06 7.07
N ALA A 78 -15.82 0.15 6.81
CA ALA A 78 -16.62 0.93 7.75
C ALA A 78 -17.61 1.81 6.98
N GLY A 79 -18.91 1.63 7.24
CA GLY A 79 -19.96 2.23 6.44
C GLY A 79 -19.87 1.79 4.97
N ASN A 80 -19.73 2.75 4.06
CA ASN A 80 -19.56 2.52 2.63
C ASN A 80 -18.11 2.68 2.15
N ARG A 81 -17.12 2.65 3.06
CA ARG A 81 -15.70 2.85 2.74
C ARG A 81 -14.89 1.60 3.04
N ALA A 82 -14.03 1.23 2.09
CA ALA A 82 -13.09 0.13 2.20
C ALA A 82 -11.65 0.65 2.11
N LEU A 83 -10.76 0.03 2.87
CA LEU A 83 -9.32 0.18 2.78
C LEU A 83 -8.74 -1.11 2.18
N ILE A 84 -8.20 -1.01 0.97
CA ILE A 84 -7.70 -2.13 0.18
C ILE A 84 -6.18 -2.06 0.12
N TYR A 85 -5.54 -3.18 0.45
CA TYR A 85 -4.10 -3.38 0.35
C TYR A 85 -3.81 -4.25 -0.87
N VAL A 86 -2.97 -3.76 -1.77
CA VAL A 86 -2.57 -4.46 -3.00
C VAL A 86 -1.07 -4.69 -2.94
N PHE A 87 -0.63 -5.93 -3.03
CA PHE A 87 0.76 -6.27 -2.75
C PHE A 87 1.28 -7.43 -3.58
N ARG A 88 2.61 -7.51 -3.68
CA ARG A 88 3.32 -8.67 -4.22
C ARG A 88 3.81 -9.54 -3.08
N LYS A 89 3.34 -10.78 -3.01
CA LYS A 89 3.62 -11.70 -1.89
C LYS A 89 5.13 -11.89 -1.66
N MET A 90 5.89 -12.24 -2.70
CA MET A 90 7.34 -12.42 -2.59
C MET A 90 8.09 -11.13 -2.21
N GLY A 91 7.64 -9.98 -2.71
CA GLY A 91 8.23 -8.68 -2.37
C GLY A 91 8.00 -8.37 -0.88
N LEU A 92 6.78 -8.60 -0.40
CA LEU A 92 6.43 -8.43 0.99
C LEU A 92 7.23 -9.37 1.89
N GLU A 93 7.34 -10.64 1.53
CA GLU A 93 8.14 -11.62 2.29
C GLU A 93 9.62 -11.23 2.36
N LYS A 94 10.18 -10.69 1.29
CA LYS A 94 11.54 -10.16 1.28
C LYS A 94 11.68 -8.95 2.21
N ASP A 95 10.78 -7.98 2.09
CA ASP A 95 10.84 -6.74 2.86
C ASP A 95 10.67 -6.99 4.37
N LEU A 96 9.83 -7.96 4.76
CA LEU A 96 9.61 -8.32 6.17
C LEU A 96 10.72 -9.20 6.78
N LYS A 97 11.60 -9.75 5.93
CA LYS A 97 12.81 -10.48 6.34
C LYS A 97 14.03 -9.58 6.51
N ASP A 98 13.94 -8.31 6.10
CA ASP A 98 14.95 -7.32 6.46
C ASP A 98 15.16 -7.30 7.97
N GLU A 99 16.42 -7.24 8.41
CA GLU A 99 16.76 -7.41 9.82
C GLU A 99 16.11 -6.32 10.70
N GLN A 100 16.11 -5.07 10.24
CA GLN A 100 15.57 -3.95 11.01
C GLN A 100 14.04 -4.01 11.04
N ALA A 101 13.39 -4.29 9.90
CA ALA A 101 11.94 -4.46 9.82
C ALA A 101 11.47 -5.64 10.70
N ASN A 102 12.15 -6.79 10.59
CA ASN A 102 11.82 -8.00 11.34
C ASN A 102 11.93 -7.77 12.85
N ARG A 103 13.05 -7.19 13.28
CA ARG A 103 13.31 -6.86 14.69
C ARG A 103 12.25 -5.89 15.24
N TYR A 104 11.86 -4.89 14.46
CA TYR A 104 10.84 -3.92 14.88
C TYR A 104 9.46 -4.57 15.00
N LEU A 105 9.05 -5.34 14.00
CA LEU A 105 7.75 -6.02 13.98
C LEU A 105 7.64 -7.06 15.11
N LYS A 106 8.69 -7.84 15.37
CA LYS A 106 8.71 -8.80 16.50
C LYS A 106 8.52 -8.11 17.85
N LYS A 107 9.13 -6.94 18.07
CA LYS A 107 8.91 -6.13 19.29
C LYS A 107 7.46 -5.68 19.45
N LEU A 108 6.72 -5.50 18.36
CA LEU A 108 5.29 -5.18 18.37
C LEU A 108 4.37 -6.42 18.50
N GLY A 109 4.94 -7.63 18.57
CA GLY A 109 4.21 -8.89 18.70
C GLY A 109 3.80 -9.54 17.37
N TYR A 110 4.37 -9.13 16.24
CA TYR A 110 4.12 -9.78 14.96
C TYR A 110 4.89 -11.11 14.85
N ASN A 111 4.23 -12.16 14.37
CA ASN A 111 4.88 -13.37 13.88
C ASN A 111 5.30 -13.20 12.42
N THR A 112 6.55 -12.84 12.17
CA THR A 112 7.08 -12.55 10.83
C THR A 112 7.31 -13.76 9.94
N ASP A 113 7.15 -14.98 10.46
CA ASP A 113 7.45 -16.21 9.72
C ASP A 113 6.29 -16.62 8.81
N SER A 114 5.12 -16.02 8.99
CA SER A 114 3.90 -16.28 8.21
C SER A 114 3.30 -14.98 7.68
N THR A 115 3.39 -14.76 6.36
CA THR A 115 2.81 -13.60 5.67
C THR A 115 1.35 -13.36 6.03
N ASP A 116 0.56 -14.44 6.16
CA ASP A 116 -0.86 -14.34 6.48
C ASP A 116 -1.10 -13.87 7.92
N GLU A 117 -0.30 -14.38 8.88
CA GLU A 117 -0.37 -13.94 10.28
C GLU A 117 0.03 -12.48 10.44
N VAL A 118 1.13 -12.05 9.81
CA VAL A 118 1.57 -10.64 9.86
C VAL A 118 0.47 -9.72 9.31
N LEU A 119 -0.14 -10.08 8.17
CA LEU A 119 -1.20 -9.28 7.55
C LEU A 119 -2.50 -9.28 8.38
N ASN A 120 -2.83 -10.39 9.03
CA ASN A 120 -4.01 -10.47 9.91
C ASN A 120 -3.80 -9.65 11.18
N PHE A 121 -2.60 -9.66 11.76
CA PHE A 121 -2.27 -8.85 12.92
C PHE A 121 -2.26 -7.35 12.59
N LEU A 122 -1.69 -6.96 11.43
CA LEU A 122 -1.78 -5.58 10.93
C LEU A 122 -3.24 -5.15 10.75
N LYS A 123 -4.07 -6.00 10.13
CA LYS A 123 -5.50 -5.75 9.96
C LYS A 123 -6.20 -5.55 11.31
N LYS A 124 -5.91 -6.40 12.30
CA LYS A 124 -6.44 -6.25 13.67
C LYS A 124 -6.08 -4.87 14.22
N ARG A 125 -4.82 -4.46 14.16
CA ARG A 125 -4.35 -3.15 14.65
C ARG A 125 -5.03 -1.98 13.95
N ILE A 126 -5.16 -2.01 12.62
CA ILE A 126 -5.90 -1.00 11.83
C ILE A 126 -7.37 -0.86 12.28
N CYS A 127 -7.99 -1.96 12.71
CA CYS A 127 -9.40 -1.98 13.10
C CYS A 127 -9.63 -1.60 14.56
N THR A 128 -8.70 -1.90 15.47
CA THR A 128 -8.90 -1.77 16.92
C THR A 128 -8.18 -0.60 17.57
N GLN A 129 -7.20 0.02 16.90
CA GLN A 129 -6.45 1.15 17.47
C GLN A 129 -7.01 2.50 17.02
N ASP A 130 -6.92 3.50 17.90
CA ASP A 130 -7.31 4.88 17.60
C ASP A 130 -6.38 5.52 16.56
N ASP A 131 -5.08 5.30 16.72
CA ASP A 131 -4.06 5.74 15.78
C ASP A 131 -3.76 4.68 14.73
N PHE A 132 -3.55 5.14 13.49
CA PHE A 132 -3.23 4.26 12.38
C PHE A 132 -1.82 3.68 12.55
N PRO A 133 -1.62 2.35 12.44
CA PRO A 133 -0.33 1.72 12.67
C PRO A 133 0.73 2.27 11.71
N HIS A 134 1.79 2.88 12.25
CA HIS A 134 2.84 3.54 11.48
C HIS A 134 3.84 2.54 10.88
N GLU A 135 3.93 1.35 11.46
CA GLU A 135 4.67 0.20 10.94
C GLU A 135 4.15 -0.27 9.57
N ILE A 136 2.98 0.22 9.11
CA ILE A 136 2.48 0.03 7.74
C ILE A 136 3.54 0.36 6.67
N GLY A 137 4.49 1.25 6.98
CA GLY A 137 5.58 1.62 6.07
C GLY A 137 6.41 0.41 5.63
N PHE A 138 6.67 -0.56 6.52
CA PHE A 138 7.39 -1.78 6.18
C PHE A 138 6.62 -2.61 5.15
N PHE A 139 5.30 -2.71 5.31
CA PHE A 139 4.42 -3.43 4.38
C PHE A 139 4.34 -2.75 3.01
N LEU A 140 4.51 -1.43 2.95
CA LEU A 140 4.54 -0.67 1.71
C LEU A 140 5.88 -0.75 0.97
N GLY A 141 6.89 -1.41 1.55
CA GLY A 141 8.25 -1.51 1.01
C GLY A 141 9.03 -0.20 1.13
N TYR A 142 8.77 0.59 2.17
CA TYR A 142 9.59 1.77 2.48
C TYR A 142 10.88 1.34 3.16
N PRO A 143 11.99 2.08 2.98
CA PRO A 143 13.23 1.80 3.69
C PRO A 143 13.00 1.68 5.19
N PRO A 144 13.48 0.61 5.85
CA PRO A 144 13.28 0.40 7.26
C PRO A 144 13.69 1.59 8.13
N GLU A 145 14.76 2.29 7.76
CA GLU A 145 15.28 3.48 8.43
C GLU A 145 14.30 4.66 8.36
N ASP A 146 13.60 4.81 7.23
CA ASP A 146 12.58 5.85 7.07
C ASP A 146 11.33 5.55 7.87
N VAL A 147 10.96 4.26 8.00
CA VAL A 147 9.82 3.85 8.82
C VAL A 147 10.11 4.05 10.31
N VAL A 148 11.27 3.57 10.77
CA VAL A 148 11.71 3.75 12.16
C VAL A 148 11.88 5.24 12.45
N GLY A 149 12.57 5.99 11.58
CA GLY A 149 12.75 7.43 11.73
C GLY A 149 11.43 8.20 11.79
N PHE A 150 10.44 7.82 10.98
CA PHE A 150 9.09 8.39 11.07
C PHE A 150 8.49 8.15 12.45
N ILE A 151 8.55 6.93 12.96
CA ILE A 151 7.90 6.56 14.22
C ILE A 151 8.57 7.29 15.38
N GLU A 152 9.90 7.22 15.48
CA GLU A 152 10.67 7.83 16.56
C GLU A 152 10.54 9.36 16.58
N ASN A 153 10.46 9.99 15.40
CA ASN A 153 10.30 11.44 15.30
C ASN A 153 8.84 11.89 15.24
N ASN A 154 7.87 10.98 15.41
CA ASN A 154 6.43 11.27 15.27
C ASN A 154 6.08 11.99 13.94
N GLY A 155 6.82 11.66 12.87
CA GLY A 155 6.72 12.26 11.55
C GLY A 155 7.38 13.64 11.38
N LYS A 156 8.08 14.16 12.39
CA LYS A 156 8.80 15.45 12.32
C LYS A 156 10.26 15.23 11.93
N ASN A 157 11.05 16.29 11.77
CA ASN A 157 12.52 16.24 11.56
C ASN A 157 12.97 15.36 10.37
N PHE A 158 12.14 15.26 9.33
CA PHE A 158 12.51 14.55 8.11
C PHE A 158 13.47 15.39 7.27
N LYS A 159 14.37 14.73 6.53
CA LYS A 159 15.31 15.38 5.60
C LYS A 159 14.61 15.82 4.31
N PHE A 160 13.65 15.02 3.84
CA PHE A 160 12.91 15.28 2.62
C PHE A 160 11.50 14.66 2.68
N CYS A 161 10.56 15.21 1.92
CA CYS A 161 9.17 14.73 1.88
C CYS A 161 8.69 14.59 0.43
N GLY A 162 8.23 13.39 0.07
CA GLY A 162 7.61 13.13 -1.23
C GLY A 162 6.61 11.99 -1.16
N CYS A 163 6.92 10.80 -1.67
CA CYS A 163 6.00 9.66 -1.54
C CYS A 163 5.92 9.12 -0.10
N TRP A 164 6.96 9.35 0.69
CA TRP A 164 7.00 9.20 2.14
C TRP A 164 7.94 10.28 2.73
N LYS A 165 8.06 10.33 4.06
CA LYS A 165 9.00 11.21 4.76
C LYS A 165 10.33 10.48 4.92
N VAL A 166 11.40 11.09 4.43
CA VAL A 166 12.73 10.49 4.34
C VAL A 166 13.56 10.93 5.55
N TYR A 167 14.11 9.95 6.25
CA TYR A 167 15.03 10.10 7.37
C TYR A 167 16.43 9.55 7.03
N SER A 168 16.51 8.72 6.00
CA SER A 168 17.71 8.05 5.50
C SER A 168 18.37 8.81 4.34
N ASP A 169 18.52 8.18 3.17
CA ASP A 169 19.16 8.71 1.97
C ASP A 169 18.13 9.43 1.08
N VAL A 170 18.30 10.75 0.95
CA VAL A 170 17.42 11.61 0.14
C VAL A 170 17.56 11.32 -1.36
N ASN A 171 18.77 11.04 -1.85
CA ASN A 171 19.01 10.82 -3.27
C ASN A 171 18.35 9.52 -3.74
N GLU A 172 18.48 8.45 -2.97
CA GLU A 172 17.83 7.17 -3.29
C GLU A 172 16.30 7.27 -3.18
N ALA A 173 15.78 8.01 -2.19
CA ALA A 173 14.36 8.25 -2.06
C ALA A 173 13.80 9.05 -3.26
N GLU A 174 14.48 10.11 -3.70
CA GLU A 174 14.07 10.91 -4.85
C GLU A 174 14.02 10.10 -6.15
N LYS A 175 15.04 9.25 -6.39
CA LYS A 175 15.05 8.33 -7.54
C LYS A 175 13.82 7.41 -7.52
N ARG A 176 13.50 6.83 -6.35
CA ARG A 176 12.31 5.98 -6.18
C ARG A 176 11.02 6.77 -6.42
N PHE A 177 10.90 7.99 -5.88
CA PHE A 177 9.73 8.83 -6.09
C PHE A 177 9.52 9.17 -7.56
N HIS A 178 10.60 9.53 -8.26
CA HIS A 178 10.55 9.80 -9.70
C HIS A 178 10.08 8.56 -10.47
N MET A 179 10.63 7.38 -10.16
CA MET A 179 10.23 6.12 -10.78
C MET A 179 8.74 5.82 -10.55
N TYR A 180 8.23 6.05 -9.34
CA TYR A 180 6.83 5.81 -9.01
C TYR A 180 5.90 6.77 -9.77
N ARG A 181 6.25 8.06 -9.86
CA ARG A 181 5.47 9.05 -10.63
C ARG A 181 5.45 8.70 -12.11
N LYS A 182 6.63 8.47 -12.70
CA LYS A 182 6.75 8.09 -14.12
C LYS A 182 5.96 6.83 -14.44
N CYS A 183 6.03 5.82 -13.57
CA CYS A 183 5.26 4.59 -13.73
C CYS A 183 3.75 4.85 -13.73
N LYS A 184 3.25 5.67 -12.80
CA LYS A 184 1.82 6.02 -12.74
C LYS A 184 1.36 6.75 -14.00
N ASP A 185 2.16 7.72 -14.47
CA ASP A 185 1.82 8.50 -15.66
C ASP A 185 1.76 7.62 -16.92
N VAL A 186 2.74 6.73 -17.09
CA VAL A 186 2.77 5.78 -18.21
C VAL A 186 1.61 4.80 -18.14
N TYR A 187 1.36 4.19 -16.98
CA TYR A 187 0.27 3.23 -16.80
C TYR A 187 -1.09 3.86 -17.06
N LYS A 188 -1.31 5.09 -16.59
CA LYS A 188 -2.55 5.84 -16.84
C LYS A 188 -2.75 6.11 -18.33
N LYS A 189 -1.70 6.53 -19.04
CA LYS A 189 -1.75 6.73 -20.50
C LYS A 189 -2.10 5.44 -21.24
N ILE A 190 -1.40 4.35 -20.95
CA ILE A 190 -1.59 3.07 -21.64
C ILE A 190 -2.99 2.48 -21.34
N TYR A 191 -3.47 2.61 -20.10
CA TYR A 191 -4.83 2.21 -19.74
C TYR A 191 -5.89 3.01 -20.51
N ASN A 192 -5.71 4.33 -20.62
CA ASN A 192 -6.60 5.20 -21.40
C ASN A 192 -6.57 4.87 -22.92
N CYS A 193 -5.51 4.23 -23.41
CA CYS A 193 -5.44 3.68 -24.78
C CYS A 193 -6.10 2.28 -24.92
N GLY A 194 -6.84 1.81 -23.91
CA GLY A 194 -7.64 0.58 -23.96
C GLY A 194 -6.93 -0.69 -23.47
N LYS A 195 -5.73 -0.60 -22.88
CA LYS A 195 -5.11 -1.78 -22.25
C LYS A 195 -5.74 -2.05 -20.89
N SER A 196 -6.08 -3.32 -20.63
CA SER A 196 -6.65 -3.72 -19.35
C SER A 196 -5.62 -3.76 -18.22
N VAL A 197 -6.08 -3.65 -16.97
CA VAL A 197 -5.24 -3.84 -15.77
C VAL A 197 -4.50 -5.17 -15.81
N ASN A 198 -5.16 -6.22 -16.31
CA ASN A 198 -4.53 -7.53 -16.45
C ASN A 198 -3.33 -7.44 -17.40
N MET A 199 -3.45 -6.86 -18.59
CA MET A 199 -2.31 -6.69 -19.52
C MET A 199 -1.18 -5.84 -18.95
N LEU A 200 -1.52 -4.81 -18.18
CA LEU A 200 -0.56 -3.90 -17.52
C LEU A 200 0.15 -4.53 -16.31
N THR A 201 -0.32 -5.68 -15.82
CA THR A 201 0.30 -6.35 -14.68
C THR A 201 1.44 -7.24 -15.14
N VAL A 202 2.66 -6.91 -14.72
CA VAL A 202 3.87 -7.67 -15.04
C VAL A 202 3.91 -8.96 -14.21
N PRO A 203 4.02 -10.16 -14.81
CA PRO A 203 4.07 -11.42 -14.07
C PRO A 203 5.41 -11.61 -13.34
N VAL A 204 5.43 -12.52 -12.37
CA VAL A 204 6.68 -13.07 -11.83
C VAL A 204 7.32 -13.90 -12.95
N LYS A 205 8.65 -13.78 -13.14
CA LYS A 205 9.36 -14.70 -14.04
C LYS A 205 9.50 -16.00 -13.25
N GLY A 206 8.98 -17.10 -13.80
CA GLY A 206 9.23 -18.45 -13.27
C GLY A 206 10.70 -18.79 -13.33
#